data_AF-A0A8H6Z8F1-F1
#
_entry.id   AF-A0A8H6Z8F1-F1
#
_cell.length_a   1.000
_cell.length_b   1.000
_cell.length_c   1.000
_cell.angle_alpha   90.00
_cell.angle_beta   90.00
_cell.angle_gamma   90.00
#
_symmetry.space_group_name_H-M   'P 1'
#
loop_
_entity.id
_entity.type
_entity.pdbx_description
1 polymer ?
#
loop_
_entity_poly.entity_id
_entity_poly.type
_entity_poly.pdbx_seq_one_letter_code
_entity_poly.pdbx_strand_id
1 'polypeptide(L)'
;MRNQIRGLMIEKGLPSFYLTINPADVYNPLVKFLAGDEIDLDKLTMDTVPDYFNQSCLIAKNPAVAAEFFNVYMKAFISEILGYDPKQDDLEGGILGVVKAYYGCVEAQGRGTLHCHMLVWLEGGLNPNQIKEKALANGCDLEFQKKLLAFLDDTISNSVPADPDPTFELDLGKVHQCATRGPTESDIGQNASISRKKDLHNLVKKCQFHTHHPTCYKYWRGAPEPKECRFDLDEKNTVPVSVFDPETGELTLRCLDGLVNNFNETMLEAIRCNMDIKFIGSGPAAKAILYYITDYITKTQLQAHVAYAALELAVGRLGEYDPNADDYTVRARRLLQKCAHAMIAKQELSAQQVVSYLMGYEDHFTSHKFSSLYWTGFVKFINDEAPSPECYRTSVELSAPVIQSNELGSEEEQGLTNSED
;
A
#
# COMPACT_ATOMS: atom_id res chain seq x y z
N MET A 1 -10.03 -7.63 4.98
CA MET A 1 -8.83 -7.20 4.23
C MET A 1 -7.64 -8.18 4.30
N ARG A 2 -6.87 -8.30 5.39
CA ARG A 2 -5.63 -9.13 5.41
C ARG A 2 -5.78 -10.55 4.86
N ASN A 3 -6.83 -11.27 5.31
CA ASN A 3 -7.10 -12.62 4.86
C ASN A 3 -7.54 -12.70 3.40
N GLN A 4 -8.18 -11.64 2.87
CA GLN A 4 -8.58 -11.56 1.46
C GLN A 4 -7.36 -11.37 0.56
N ILE A 5 -6.44 -10.48 0.94
CA ILE A 5 -5.14 -10.31 0.24
C ILE A 5 -4.36 -11.63 0.25
N ARG A 6 -4.29 -12.31 1.40
CA ARG A 6 -3.64 -13.64 1.48
C ARG A 6 -4.35 -14.68 0.62
N GLY A 7 -5.68 -14.66 0.57
CA GLY A 7 -6.47 -15.52 -0.32
C GLY A 7 -6.13 -15.29 -1.80
N LEU A 8 -6.06 -14.03 -2.23
CA LEU A 8 -5.60 -13.68 -3.58
C LEU A 8 -4.18 -14.15 -3.83
N MET A 9 -3.27 -14.00 -2.86
CA MET A 9 -1.88 -14.46 -3.03
C MET A 9 -1.78 -15.98 -3.21
N ILE A 10 -2.65 -16.73 -2.52
CA ILE A 10 -2.72 -18.19 -2.66
C ILE A 10 -3.27 -18.58 -4.03
N GLU A 11 -4.31 -17.89 -4.52
CA GLU A 11 -4.98 -18.23 -5.77
C GLU A 11 -4.24 -17.72 -7.02
N LYS A 12 -3.77 -16.47 -6.98
CA LYS A 12 -3.23 -15.73 -8.13
C LYS A 12 -1.70 -15.63 -8.13
N GLY A 13 -1.03 -16.13 -7.09
CA GLY A 13 0.41 -15.91 -6.88
C GLY A 13 0.69 -14.53 -6.30
N LEU A 14 1.92 -14.07 -6.37
CA LEU A 14 2.30 -12.77 -5.80
C LEU A 14 1.95 -11.60 -6.74
N PRO A 15 1.55 -10.43 -6.18
CA PRO A 15 1.26 -9.26 -6.98
C PRO A 15 2.50 -8.79 -7.74
N SER A 16 2.29 -8.21 -8.92
CA SER A 16 3.35 -7.69 -9.78
C SER A 16 3.76 -6.28 -9.37
N PHE A 17 2.78 -5.44 -9.00
CA PHE A 17 3.01 -4.05 -8.62
C PHE A 17 2.33 -3.71 -7.29
N TYR A 18 2.98 -2.81 -6.55
CA TYR A 18 2.40 -2.08 -5.44
C TYR A 18 2.32 -0.61 -5.82
N LEU A 19 1.13 -0.04 -5.70
CA LEU A 19 0.82 1.34 -6.02
C LEU A 19 0.36 2.07 -4.76
N THR A 20 0.76 3.32 -4.62
CA THR A 20 0.09 4.27 -3.72
C THR A 20 -0.45 5.41 -4.56
N ILE A 21 -1.72 5.76 -4.39
CA ILE A 21 -2.37 6.85 -5.12
C ILE A 21 -2.97 7.79 -4.10
N ASN A 22 -2.60 9.07 -4.16
CA ASN A 22 -3.07 10.10 -3.24
C ASN A 22 -3.78 11.21 -4.03
N PRO A 23 -5.06 11.02 -4.42
CA PRO A 23 -5.81 12.01 -5.18
C PRO A 23 -5.77 13.38 -4.51
N ALA A 24 -5.50 14.42 -5.30
CA ALA A 24 -5.25 15.76 -4.81
C ALA A 24 -6.55 16.54 -4.57
N ASP A 25 -7.40 16.05 -3.66
CA ASP A 25 -8.72 16.62 -3.35
C ASP A 25 -8.70 18.12 -3.03
N VAL A 26 -7.66 18.63 -2.36
CA VAL A 26 -7.48 20.06 -2.02
C VAL A 26 -7.10 20.97 -3.21
N TYR A 27 -6.80 20.39 -4.37
CA TYR A 27 -6.44 21.13 -5.59
C TYR A 27 -7.36 20.80 -6.76
N ASN A 28 -7.96 19.60 -6.81
CA ASN A 28 -8.60 19.09 -8.01
C ASN A 28 -9.97 19.76 -8.24
N PRO A 29 -10.22 20.37 -9.41
CA PRO A 29 -11.45 21.10 -9.70
C PRO A 29 -12.70 20.21 -9.69
N LEU A 30 -12.56 18.90 -9.88
CA LEU A 30 -13.68 17.95 -9.82
C LEU A 30 -14.39 17.98 -8.46
N VAL A 31 -13.68 18.29 -7.37
CA VAL A 31 -14.29 18.43 -6.04
C VAL A 31 -15.28 19.59 -6.00
N LYS A 32 -14.96 20.74 -6.62
CA LYS A 32 -15.89 21.88 -6.71
C LYS A 32 -17.10 21.53 -7.57
N PHE A 33 -16.86 20.88 -8.71
CA PHE A 33 -17.94 20.39 -9.58
C PHE A 33 -18.89 19.45 -8.83
N LEU A 34 -18.37 18.47 -8.09
CA LEU A 34 -19.16 17.56 -7.26
C LEU A 34 -19.86 18.26 -6.09
N ALA A 35 -19.32 19.39 -5.61
CA ALA A 35 -19.98 20.23 -4.62
C ALA A 35 -21.14 21.07 -5.19
N GLY A 36 -21.34 21.04 -6.51
CA GLY A 36 -22.44 21.75 -7.20
C GLY A 36 -22.04 23.08 -7.83
N ASP A 37 -20.75 23.41 -7.90
CA ASP A 37 -20.30 24.60 -8.63
C ASP A 37 -20.47 24.39 -10.14
N GLU A 38 -20.97 25.41 -10.84
CA GLU A 38 -21.09 25.42 -12.31
C GLU A 38 -19.71 25.64 -12.95
N ILE A 39 -18.96 24.54 -13.16
CA ILE A 39 -17.64 24.55 -13.78
C ILE A 39 -17.67 23.66 -15.03
N ASP A 40 -17.19 24.20 -16.15
CA ASP A 40 -16.89 23.41 -17.35
C ASP A 40 -15.54 22.71 -17.16
N LEU A 41 -15.57 21.43 -16.80
CA LEU A 41 -14.36 20.61 -16.61
C LEU A 41 -13.54 20.46 -17.90
N ASP A 42 -14.16 20.64 -19.07
CA ASP A 42 -13.45 20.59 -20.33
C ASP A 42 -12.71 21.89 -20.65
N LYS A 43 -13.11 23.01 -20.04
CA LYS A 43 -12.58 24.37 -20.28
C LYS A 43 -12.27 25.08 -18.98
N LEU A 44 -11.28 24.56 -18.25
CA LEU A 44 -10.82 25.19 -17.02
C LEU A 44 -10.07 26.50 -17.31
N THR A 45 -10.59 27.59 -16.77
CA THR A 45 -9.99 28.93 -16.78
C THR A 45 -9.49 29.30 -15.39
N MET A 46 -8.62 30.31 -15.26
CA MET A 46 -8.00 30.72 -13.98
C MET A 46 -9.00 30.98 -12.85
N ASP A 47 -10.21 31.46 -13.16
CA ASP A 47 -11.30 31.71 -12.22
C ASP A 47 -12.00 30.43 -11.73
N THR A 48 -11.94 29.35 -12.51
CA THR A 48 -12.45 28.03 -12.12
C THR A 48 -11.46 27.24 -11.27
N VAL A 49 -10.16 27.55 -11.41
CA VAL A 49 -9.09 26.86 -10.67
C VAL A 49 -9.27 27.09 -9.17
N PRO A 50 -9.30 26.02 -8.37
CA PRO A 50 -9.50 26.19 -6.94
C PRO A 50 -8.35 26.91 -6.23
N ASP A 51 -8.71 27.82 -5.33
CA ASP A 51 -7.80 28.29 -4.29
C ASP A 51 -7.67 27.23 -3.19
N TYR A 52 -6.44 26.93 -2.78
CA TYR A 52 -6.12 25.89 -1.81
C TYR A 52 -6.86 26.08 -0.49
N PHE A 53 -6.90 27.30 0.05
CA PHE A 53 -7.50 27.56 1.36
C PHE A 53 -9.02 27.40 1.29
N ASN A 54 -9.65 27.97 0.27
CA ASN A 54 -11.10 27.86 0.07
C ASN A 54 -11.54 26.42 -0.19
N GLN A 55 -10.81 25.67 -1.02
CA GLN A 55 -11.11 24.25 -1.26
C GLN A 55 -10.89 23.39 -0.02
N SER A 56 -9.83 23.65 0.75
CA SER A 56 -9.63 22.97 2.04
C SER A 56 -10.79 23.23 3.01
N CYS A 57 -11.31 24.47 3.05
CA CYS A 57 -12.49 24.80 3.85
C CYS A 57 -13.76 24.09 3.35
N LEU A 58 -13.93 23.97 2.03
CA LEU A 58 -15.03 23.21 1.42
C LEU A 58 -14.99 21.74 1.84
N ILE A 59 -13.84 21.08 1.71
CA ILE A 59 -13.65 19.67 2.09
C ILE A 59 -13.90 19.46 3.58
N ALA A 60 -13.39 20.36 4.43
CA ALA A 60 -13.59 20.27 5.87
C ALA A 60 -15.08 20.42 6.26
N LYS A 61 -15.84 21.27 5.56
CA LYS A 61 -17.28 21.48 5.79
C LYS A 61 -18.15 20.40 5.15
N ASN A 62 -17.68 19.81 4.04
CA ASN A 62 -18.41 18.83 3.26
C ASN A 62 -17.53 17.59 2.96
N PRO A 63 -17.26 16.75 3.98
CA PRO A 63 -16.47 15.53 3.81
C PRO A 63 -17.12 14.50 2.87
N ALA A 64 -18.42 14.63 2.57
CA ALA A 64 -19.12 13.75 1.62
C ALA A 64 -18.61 13.92 0.20
N VAL A 65 -18.42 15.17 -0.24
CA VAL A 65 -17.89 15.46 -1.58
C VAL A 65 -16.47 14.93 -1.74
N ALA A 66 -15.64 15.01 -0.70
CA ALA A 66 -14.28 14.46 -0.75
C ALA A 66 -14.28 12.93 -0.82
N ALA A 67 -15.17 12.26 -0.08
CA ALA A 67 -15.36 10.81 -0.17
C ALA A 67 -15.88 10.37 -1.55
N GLU A 68 -16.86 11.10 -2.10
CA GLU A 68 -17.40 10.88 -3.44
C GLU A 68 -16.35 11.08 -4.52
N PHE A 69 -15.62 12.20 -4.48
CA PHE A 69 -14.49 12.48 -5.36
C PHE A 69 -13.52 11.30 -5.36
N PHE A 70 -13.03 10.89 -4.18
CA PHE A 70 -12.07 9.80 -4.08
C PHE A 70 -12.62 8.48 -4.67
N ASN A 71 -13.87 8.13 -4.37
CA ASN A 71 -14.50 6.91 -4.88
C ASN A 71 -14.68 6.92 -6.40
N VAL A 72 -15.15 8.03 -6.98
CA VAL A 72 -15.29 8.19 -8.44
C VAL A 72 -13.93 8.13 -9.10
N TYR A 73 -12.94 8.85 -8.55
CA TYR A 73 -11.59 8.93 -9.10
C TYR A 73 -10.89 7.58 -9.11
N MET A 74 -10.98 6.83 -8.01
CA MET A 74 -10.38 5.50 -7.91
C MET A 74 -11.07 4.46 -8.80
N LYS A 75 -12.39 4.54 -8.99
CA LYS A 75 -13.10 3.69 -9.94
C LYS A 75 -12.67 3.97 -11.38
N ALA A 76 -12.55 5.24 -11.76
CA ALA A 76 -12.04 5.63 -13.07
C ALA A 76 -10.58 5.19 -13.27
N PHE A 77 -9.74 5.28 -12.24
CA PHE A 77 -8.38 4.75 -12.29
C PHE A 77 -8.37 3.23 -12.56
N ILE A 78 -9.22 2.47 -11.87
CA ILE A 78 -9.29 1.02 -12.05
C ILE A 78 -9.82 0.63 -13.44
N SER A 79 -10.86 1.30 -13.93
CA SER A 79 -11.46 0.96 -15.23
C SER A 79 -10.62 1.46 -16.41
N GLU A 80 -10.17 2.72 -16.39
CA GLU A 80 -9.56 3.36 -17.56
C GLU A 80 -8.04 3.24 -17.59
N ILE A 81 -7.38 3.32 -16.42
CA ILE A 81 -5.92 3.41 -16.33
C ILE A 81 -5.31 2.02 -16.14
N LEU A 82 -5.87 1.24 -15.21
CA LEU A 82 -5.52 -0.18 -15.07
C LEU A 82 -6.19 -1.04 -16.13
N GLY A 83 -7.25 -0.57 -16.80
CA GLY A 83 -7.93 -1.35 -17.83
C GLY A 83 -8.53 -2.65 -17.27
N TYR A 84 -8.96 -2.67 -16.01
CA TYR A 84 -9.46 -3.91 -15.42
C TYR A 84 -10.84 -4.26 -15.99
N ASP A 85 -10.89 -5.32 -16.79
CA ASP A 85 -12.14 -5.94 -17.22
C ASP A 85 -12.60 -7.01 -16.20
N PRO A 86 -13.75 -6.81 -15.52
CA PRO A 86 -14.31 -7.80 -14.62
C PRO A 86 -14.67 -9.13 -15.30
N LYS A 87 -14.91 -9.13 -16.62
CA LYS A 87 -15.19 -10.35 -17.38
C LYS A 87 -13.93 -11.09 -17.82
N GLN A 88 -12.79 -10.39 -17.85
CA GLN A 88 -11.50 -10.90 -18.32
C GLN A 88 -11.56 -11.34 -19.80
N ASP A 89 -12.41 -10.69 -20.58
CA ASP A 89 -12.56 -10.91 -22.03
C ASP A 89 -11.62 -9.97 -22.82
N ASP A 90 -11.34 -8.78 -22.28
CA ASP A 90 -10.41 -7.82 -22.87
C ASP A 90 -8.95 -8.19 -22.60
N LEU A 91 -8.20 -8.39 -23.68
CA LEU A 91 -6.77 -8.72 -23.67
C LEU A 91 -5.88 -7.55 -24.11
N GLU A 92 -6.44 -6.37 -24.42
CA GLU A 92 -5.64 -5.16 -24.66
C GLU A 92 -4.99 -4.70 -23.35
N GLY A 93 -5.72 -4.77 -22.23
CA GLY A 93 -5.25 -4.42 -20.90
C GLY A 93 -5.07 -2.91 -20.69
N GLY A 94 -4.59 -2.53 -19.51
CA GLY A 94 -4.28 -1.13 -19.19
C GLY A 94 -2.80 -0.79 -19.32
N ILE A 95 -2.40 0.32 -18.70
CA ILE A 95 -1.03 0.87 -18.79
C ILE A 95 0.03 -0.13 -18.29
N LEU A 96 -0.33 -0.97 -17.30
CA LEU A 96 0.59 -1.99 -16.77
C LEU A 96 0.52 -3.32 -17.54
N GLY A 97 -0.36 -3.44 -18.53
CA GLY A 97 -0.73 -4.68 -19.20
C GLY A 97 -2.08 -5.23 -18.73
N VAL A 98 -2.36 -6.50 -19.05
CA VAL A 98 -3.63 -7.17 -18.74
C VAL A 98 -3.71 -7.47 -17.23
N VAL A 99 -4.65 -6.83 -16.54
CA VAL A 99 -4.82 -6.97 -15.09
C VAL A 99 -5.68 -8.18 -14.75
N LYS A 100 -5.06 -9.16 -14.12
CA LYS A 100 -5.68 -10.38 -13.60
C LYS A 100 -6.48 -10.15 -12.33
N ALA A 101 -5.93 -9.35 -11.43
CA ALA A 101 -6.54 -9.04 -10.14
C ALA A 101 -5.96 -7.75 -9.57
N TYR A 102 -6.73 -7.10 -8.72
CA TYR A 102 -6.25 -6.02 -7.87
C TYR A 102 -6.93 -6.06 -6.49
N TYR A 103 -6.26 -5.42 -5.54
CA TYR A 103 -6.78 -5.16 -4.20
C TYR A 103 -6.23 -3.84 -3.68
N GLY A 104 -7.08 -2.82 -3.52
CA GLY A 104 -6.73 -1.49 -3.04
C GLY A 104 -7.35 -1.18 -1.70
N CYS A 105 -6.57 -0.80 -0.69
CA CYS A 105 -7.09 -0.38 0.61
C CYS A 105 -7.10 1.12 0.76
N VAL A 106 -8.16 1.64 1.34
CA VAL A 106 -8.38 3.06 1.56
C VAL A 106 -7.95 3.42 2.98
N GLU A 107 -7.08 4.41 3.10
CA GLU A 107 -6.65 4.97 4.39
C GLU A 107 -6.85 6.49 4.36
N ALA A 108 -7.15 7.10 5.51
CA ALA A 108 -7.06 8.54 5.65
C ALA A 108 -5.68 8.93 6.19
N GLN A 109 -5.04 9.88 5.51
CA GLN A 109 -3.85 10.52 6.06
C GLN A 109 -4.22 11.30 7.33
N GLY A 110 -3.23 11.59 8.18
CA GLY A 110 -3.41 12.44 9.37
C GLY A 110 -3.87 13.88 9.09
N ARG A 111 -4.17 14.22 7.83
CA ARG A 111 -4.78 15.48 7.36
C ARG A 111 -6.20 15.31 6.82
N GLY A 112 -6.78 14.11 6.89
CA GLY A 112 -8.16 13.80 6.48
C GLY A 112 -8.34 13.35 5.03
N THR A 113 -7.35 13.58 4.16
CA THR A 113 -7.40 13.17 2.74
C THR A 113 -7.30 11.65 2.61
N LEU A 114 -8.11 11.07 1.72
CA LEU A 114 -8.09 9.63 1.45
C LEU A 114 -6.99 9.29 0.44
N HIS A 115 -6.25 8.21 0.68
CA HIS A 115 -5.31 7.63 -0.28
C HIS A 115 -5.53 6.12 -0.40
N CYS A 116 -5.11 5.55 -1.51
CA CYS A 116 -5.23 4.13 -1.81
C CYS A 116 -3.87 3.46 -1.87
N HIS A 117 -3.69 2.37 -1.11
CA HIS A 117 -2.58 1.43 -1.27
C HIS A 117 -3.07 0.21 -2.04
N MET A 118 -2.58 -0.02 -3.25
CA MET A 118 -3.11 -1.01 -4.17
C MET A 118 -2.08 -2.04 -4.62
N LEU A 119 -2.49 -3.31 -4.58
CA LEU A 119 -1.77 -4.43 -5.16
C LEU A 119 -2.39 -4.77 -6.50
N VAL A 120 -1.55 -4.99 -7.52
CA VAL A 120 -1.97 -5.30 -8.88
C VAL A 120 -1.26 -6.57 -9.35
N TRP A 121 -2.03 -7.52 -9.86
CA TRP A 121 -1.57 -8.77 -10.48
C TRP A 121 -1.78 -8.65 -11.97
N LEU A 122 -0.73 -8.91 -12.74
CA LEU A 122 -0.80 -8.97 -14.19
C LEU A 122 -0.91 -10.41 -14.67
N GLU A 123 -1.58 -10.62 -15.80
CA GLU A 123 -1.53 -11.91 -16.48
C GLU A 123 -0.12 -12.23 -16.97
N GLY A 124 0.29 -13.49 -16.83
CA GLY A 124 1.67 -13.92 -17.11
C GLY A 124 2.72 -13.46 -16.09
N GLY A 125 2.32 -12.72 -15.04
CA GLY A 125 3.21 -12.31 -13.96
C GLY A 125 3.85 -13.50 -13.25
N LEU A 126 5.18 -13.52 -13.20
CA LEU A 126 5.95 -14.57 -12.53
C LEU A 126 6.16 -14.25 -11.06
N ASN A 127 6.19 -15.28 -10.20
CA ASN A 127 6.56 -15.08 -8.81
C ASN A 127 8.04 -14.67 -8.68
N PRO A 128 8.42 -13.91 -7.64
CA PRO A 128 9.79 -13.52 -7.31
C PRO A 128 10.84 -14.62 -7.45
N ASN A 129 10.54 -15.84 -6.98
CA ASN A 129 11.46 -16.98 -7.08
C ASN A 129 11.61 -17.46 -8.52
N GLN A 130 10.54 -17.44 -9.32
CA GLN A 130 10.58 -17.83 -10.74
C GLN A 130 11.33 -16.79 -11.57
N ILE A 131 11.17 -15.50 -11.25
CA ILE A 131 11.98 -14.42 -11.83
C ILE A 131 13.46 -14.65 -11.51
N LYS A 132 13.77 -14.93 -10.24
CA LYS A 132 15.14 -15.22 -9.78
C LYS A 132 15.73 -16.44 -10.49
N GLU A 133 14.98 -17.54 -10.55
CA GLU A 133 15.39 -18.76 -11.23
C GLU A 133 15.64 -18.54 -12.72
N LYS A 134 14.78 -17.79 -13.41
CA LYS A 134 14.99 -17.44 -14.82
C LYS A 134 16.17 -16.49 -15.03
N ALA A 135 16.41 -15.58 -14.08
CA ALA A 135 17.59 -14.72 -14.10
C ALA A 135 18.88 -15.54 -13.92
N LEU A 136 18.87 -16.59 -13.09
CA LEU A 136 20.03 -17.43 -12.73
C LEU A 136 20.22 -18.70 -13.56
N ALA A 137 19.19 -19.18 -14.27
CA ALA A 137 19.20 -20.49 -14.92
C ALA A 137 20.43 -20.67 -15.84
N ASN A 138 20.97 -21.90 -15.86
CA ASN A 138 22.19 -22.31 -16.58
C ASN A 138 22.27 -21.69 -17.99
N GLY A 139 22.96 -20.54 -18.09
CA GLY A 139 23.10 -19.76 -19.31
C GLY A 139 22.10 -18.60 -19.46
N CYS A 140 21.95 -17.74 -18.44
CA CYS A 140 21.23 -16.46 -18.41
C CYS A 140 20.19 -16.31 -19.53
N ASP A 141 18.89 -16.41 -19.22
CA ASP A 141 17.83 -16.05 -20.17
C ASP A 141 17.90 -14.52 -20.42
N LEU A 142 18.89 -14.10 -21.21
CA LEU A 142 19.25 -12.72 -21.49
C LEU A 142 18.10 -12.03 -22.19
N GLU A 143 17.32 -12.76 -22.98
CA GLU A 143 16.12 -12.24 -23.62
C GLU A 143 15.02 -11.97 -22.60
N PHE A 144 14.78 -12.87 -21.64
CA PHE A 144 13.89 -12.58 -20.53
C PHE A 144 14.36 -11.37 -19.71
N GLN A 145 15.64 -11.32 -19.31
CA GLN A 145 16.19 -10.20 -18.54
C GLN A 145 16.01 -8.88 -19.30
N LYS A 146 16.45 -8.80 -20.56
CA LYS A 146 16.30 -7.59 -21.37
C LYS A 146 14.85 -7.16 -21.51
N LYS A 147 13.92 -8.09 -21.77
CA LYS A 147 12.50 -7.76 -21.92
C LYS A 147 11.89 -7.25 -20.62
N LEU A 148 12.21 -7.88 -19.49
CA LEU A 148 11.72 -7.45 -18.19
C LEU A 148 12.30 -6.09 -17.79
N LEU A 149 13.61 -5.88 -17.98
CA LEU A 149 14.25 -4.59 -17.70
C LEU A 149 13.66 -3.49 -18.59
N ALA A 150 13.49 -3.73 -19.90
CA ALA A 150 12.88 -2.76 -20.81
C ALA A 150 11.44 -2.42 -20.41
N PHE A 151 10.64 -3.43 -20.05
CA PHE A 151 9.28 -3.23 -19.55
C PHE A 151 9.25 -2.37 -18.27
N LEU A 152 10.14 -2.65 -17.30
CA LEU A 152 10.18 -1.91 -16.04
C LEU A 152 10.73 -0.49 -16.21
N ASP A 153 11.73 -0.29 -17.08
CA ASP A 153 12.30 1.02 -17.36
C ASP A 153 11.33 1.93 -18.13
N ASP A 154 10.43 1.36 -18.93
CA ASP A 154 9.32 2.05 -19.60
C ASP A 154 8.15 2.32 -18.64
N THR A 155 7.86 1.37 -17.74
CA THR A 155 6.73 1.47 -16.81
C THR A 155 7.02 2.42 -15.63
N ILE A 156 8.26 2.46 -15.13
CA ILE A 156 8.63 3.18 -13.92
C ILE A 156 9.63 4.29 -14.25
N SER A 157 9.18 5.53 -14.09
CA SER A 157 10.00 6.74 -14.10
C SER A 157 10.36 7.16 -12.67
N ASN A 158 11.55 7.77 -12.51
CA ASN A 158 12.14 8.13 -11.21
C ASN A 158 13.08 9.33 -11.33
N SER A 159 12.75 10.23 -12.25
CA SER A 159 13.45 11.50 -12.42
C SER A 159 12.51 12.54 -12.96
N VAL A 160 12.83 13.80 -12.69
CA VAL A 160 12.19 14.92 -13.36
C VAL A 160 12.57 14.91 -14.85
N PRO A 161 11.60 14.80 -15.79
CA PRO A 161 11.90 14.92 -17.22
C PRO A 161 12.55 16.25 -17.55
N ALA A 162 13.36 16.33 -18.60
CA ALA A 162 13.98 17.60 -18.99
C ALA A 162 12.91 18.66 -19.33
N ASP A 163 13.17 19.92 -18.94
CA ASP A 163 12.33 21.04 -19.37
C ASP A 163 12.50 21.24 -20.89
N PRO A 164 11.44 21.07 -21.70
CA PRO A 164 11.57 21.14 -23.16
C PRO A 164 11.89 22.54 -23.68
N ASP A 165 11.48 23.59 -22.94
CA ASP A 165 11.76 24.99 -23.29
C ASP A 165 11.56 25.87 -22.03
N PRO A 166 12.65 26.40 -21.43
CA PRO A 166 12.58 27.28 -20.28
C PRO A 166 11.85 28.61 -20.54
N THR A 167 11.75 29.04 -21.81
CA THR A 167 11.07 30.29 -22.20
C THR A 167 9.58 30.11 -22.43
N PHE A 168 9.14 28.87 -22.66
CA PHE A 168 7.74 28.52 -22.81
C PHE A 168 7.07 28.38 -21.43
N GLU A 169 6.07 29.22 -21.16
CA GLU A 169 5.18 29.08 -20.01
C GLU A 169 3.83 28.53 -20.44
N LEU A 170 3.27 27.62 -19.65
CA LEU A 170 1.87 27.20 -19.78
C LEU A 170 0.97 28.28 -19.17
N ASP A 171 -0.18 28.55 -19.78
CA ASP A 171 -1.13 29.56 -19.31
C ASP A 171 -1.52 29.34 -17.84
N LEU A 172 -1.81 28.09 -17.44
CA LEU A 172 -2.10 27.71 -16.06
C LEU A 172 -0.86 27.22 -15.27
N GLY A 173 0.35 27.35 -15.82
CA GLY A 173 1.58 26.80 -15.25
C GLY A 173 1.99 27.41 -13.90
N LYS A 174 1.41 28.56 -13.53
CA LYS A 174 1.62 29.25 -12.24
C LYS A 174 0.75 28.68 -11.11
N VAL A 175 -0.28 27.89 -11.44
CA VAL A 175 -1.13 27.23 -10.45
C VAL A 175 -0.62 25.83 -10.16
N HIS A 176 -1.12 25.22 -9.09
CA HIS A 176 -0.83 23.83 -8.78
C HIS A 176 -1.26 22.93 -9.94
N GLN A 177 -0.38 22.06 -10.43
CA GLN A 177 -0.61 21.28 -11.66
C GLN A 177 -1.77 20.27 -11.49
N CYS A 178 -2.03 19.80 -10.26
CA CYS A 178 -3.22 19.01 -9.93
C CYS A 178 -4.56 19.76 -10.07
N ALA A 179 -4.52 21.09 -10.15
CA ALA A 179 -5.70 21.94 -10.25
C ALA A 179 -6.08 22.26 -11.71
N THR A 180 -5.27 21.82 -12.66
CA THR A 180 -5.45 22.07 -14.09
C THR A 180 -5.78 20.78 -14.80
N ARG A 181 -6.41 20.89 -15.98
CA ARG A 181 -6.42 19.78 -16.94
C ARG A 181 -5.04 19.69 -17.58
N GLY A 182 -4.62 18.49 -17.96
CA GLY A 182 -3.47 18.33 -18.86
C GLY A 182 -3.79 18.88 -20.26
N PRO A 183 -2.77 19.19 -21.08
CA PRO A 183 -2.99 19.65 -22.45
C PRO A 183 -3.80 18.63 -23.26
N THR A 184 -4.90 19.05 -23.89
CA THR A 184 -5.74 18.19 -24.75
C THR A 184 -5.31 18.23 -26.21
N GLU A 185 -5.75 17.27 -27.04
CA GLU A 185 -5.54 17.30 -28.49
C GLU A 185 -6.10 18.55 -29.19
N SER A 186 -7.09 19.20 -28.59
CA SER A 186 -7.60 20.51 -29.04
C SER A 186 -6.75 21.69 -28.59
N ASP A 187 -6.05 21.60 -27.45
CA ASP A 187 -5.08 22.62 -26.97
C ASP A 187 -3.74 22.51 -27.73
N ILE A 188 -3.54 21.35 -28.37
CA ILE A 188 -2.41 20.95 -29.20
C ILE A 188 -2.46 21.72 -30.54
N GLY A 189 -1.94 22.96 -30.52
CA GLY A 189 -1.42 23.63 -31.72
C GLY A 189 -0.09 22.99 -32.18
N GLN A 190 0.71 23.71 -32.99
CA GLN A 190 2.06 23.24 -33.42
C GLN A 190 3.01 22.88 -32.26
N ASN A 191 2.73 23.33 -31.02
CA ASN A 191 3.57 23.14 -29.83
C ASN A 191 3.11 22.03 -28.88
N ALA A 192 2.14 21.21 -29.31
CA ALA A 192 1.58 20.07 -28.57
C ALA A 192 2.56 19.27 -27.70
N SER A 193 3.64 18.80 -28.33
CA SER A 193 4.66 17.97 -27.69
C SER A 193 5.43 18.74 -26.62
N ILE A 194 5.67 20.04 -26.84
CA ILE A 194 6.35 20.93 -25.88
C ILE A 194 5.42 21.18 -24.68
N SER A 195 4.14 21.49 -24.92
CA SER A 195 3.17 21.74 -23.85
C SER A 195 2.99 20.52 -22.95
N ARG A 196 2.81 19.32 -23.53
CA ARG A 196 2.69 18.07 -22.76
C ARG A 196 3.96 17.77 -21.96
N LYS A 197 5.14 17.88 -22.57
CA LYS A 197 6.43 17.66 -21.86
C LYS A 197 6.64 18.68 -20.74
N LYS A 198 6.29 19.95 -20.96
CA LYS A 198 6.38 21.02 -19.95
C LYS A 198 5.41 20.76 -18.80
N ASP A 199 4.21 20.31 -19.10
CA ASP A 199 3.20 19.95 -18.09
C ASP A 199 3.68 18.77 -17.24
N LEU A 200 4.16 17.70 -17.86
CA LEU A 200 4.73 16.55 -17.17
C LEU A 200 5.94 16.95 -16.31
N HIS A 201 6.88 17.76 -16.83
CA HIS A 201 8.00 18.29 -16.05
C HIS A 201 7.53 18.99 -14.77
N ASN A 202 6.57 19.91 -14.91
CA ASN A 202 6.03 20.66 -13.78
C ASN A 202 5.26 19.75 -12.80
N LEU A 203 4.49 18.79 -13.31
CA LEU A 203 3.70 17.86 -12.52
C LEU A 203 4.58 16.93 -11.70
N VAL A 204 5.67 16.40 -12.28
CA VAL A 204 6.65 15.57 -11.56
C VAL A 204 7.35 16.39 -10.48
N LYS A 205 7.84 17.60 -10.81
CA LYS A 205 8.45 18.50 -9.80
C LYS A 205 7.53 18.82 -8.65
N LYS A 206 6.22 18.94 -8.92
CA LYS A 206 5.26 19.34 -7.89
C LYS A 206 4.77 18.15 -7.05
N CYS A 207 4.52 17.02 -7.69
CA CYS A 207 3.83 15.89 -7.06
C CYS A 207 4.76 14.79 -6.58
N GLN A 208 5.90 14.57 -7.26
CA GLN A 208 6.77 13.41 -7.04
C GLN A 208 8.09 13.76 -6.37
N PHE A 209 8.52 15.03 -6.47
CA PHE A 209 9.77 15.47 -5.86
C PHE A 209 9.64 15.53 -4.34
N HIS A 210 10.53 14.82 -3.65
CA HIS A 210 10.57 14.76 -2.20
C HIS A 210 11.25 16.00 -1.63
N THR A 211 10.63 16.60 -0.62
CA THR A 211 11.28 17.59 0.25
C THR A 211 11.28 17.04 1.66
N HIS A 212 12.45 16.91 2.27
CA HIS A 212 12.53 16.33 3.61
C HIS A 212 11.80 17.21 4.62
N HIS A 213 10.96 16.56 5.40
CA HIS A 213 10.25 17.16 6.53
C HIS A 213 10.59 16.41 7.82
N PRO A 214 10.26 16.93 9.01
CA PRO A 214 10.51 16.24 10.28
C PRO A 214 9.97 14.80 10.33
N THR A 215 8.92 14.49 9.56
CA THR A 215 8.36 13.15 9.40
C THR A 215 9.33 12.15 8.77
N CYS A 216 10.23 12.61 7.90
CA CYS A 216 11.27 11.78 7.28
C CYS A 216 12.25 11.25 8.33
N TYR A 217 12.44 11.99 9.42
CA TYR A 217 13.39 11.66 10.48
C TYR A 217 12.70 11.16 11.75
N LYS A 218 11.38 10.90 11.70
CA LYS A 218 10.56 10.53 12.88
C LYS A 218 11.12 9.33 13.65
N TYR A 219 11.75 8.38 12.97
CA TYR A 219 12.34 7.18 13.58
C TYR A 219 13.87 7.16 13.53
N TRP A 220 14.49 8.28 13.16
CA TRP A 220 15.93 8.40 13.15
C TRP A 220 16.47 8.35 14.58
N ARG A 221 17.29 7.33 14.87
CA ARG A 221 17.97 7.13 16.16
C ARG A 221 19.50 7.21 16.03
N GLY A 222 20.00 7.52 14.84
CA GLY A 222 21.42 7.56 14.53
C GLY A 222 22.09 8.87 14.96
N ALA A 223 23.26 9.14 14.37
CA ALA A 223 24.04 10.35 14.64
C ALA A 223 23.22 11.63 14.37
N PRO A 224 23.54 12.76 15.03
CA PRO A 224 22.81 14.02 14.83
C PRO A 224 22.74 14.47 13.37
N GLU A 225 23.83 14.25 12.62
CA GLU A 225 23.95 14.44 11.17
C GLU A 225 25.03 13.48 10.60
N PRO A 226 24.93 13.08 9.32
CA PRO A 226 23.77 13.30 8.44
C PRO A 226 22.60 12.40 8.85
N LYS A 227 21.37 12.95 8.87
CA LYS A 227 20.17 12.15 9.12
C LYS A 227 19.77 11.37 7.86
N GLU A 228 19.48 10.09 7.99
CA GLU A 228 18.94 9.31 6.88
C GLU A 228 17.41 9.46 6.82
N CYS A 229 16.91 9.68 5.60
CA CYS A 229 15.48 9.70 5.34
C CYS A 229 14.91 8.31 5.57
N ARG A 230 13.85 8.20 6.38
CA ARG A 230 13.13 6.93 6.60
C ARG A 230 12.62 6.29 5.30
N PHE A 231 12.36 7.09 4.27
CA PHE A 231 11.89 6.62 2.97
C PHE A 231 13.03 6.25 2.02
N ASP A 232 14.28 6.36 2.47
CA ASP A 232 15.49 6.09 1.67
C ASP A 232 15.56 6.97 0.40
N LEU A 233 15.12 8.22 0.53
CA LEU A 233 15.20 9.24 -0.51
C LEU A 233 16.34 10.20 -0.19
N ASP A 234 17.40 10.14 -0.99
CA ASP A 234 18.62 10.94 -0.87
C ASP A 234 19.18 11.22 -2.27
N GLU A 235 19.78 12.39 -2.49
CA GLU A 235 20.37 12.77 -3.78
C GLU A 235 21.46 11.79 -4.25
N LYS A 236 22.10 11.08 -3.32
CA LYS A 236 23.15 10.09 -3.61
C LYS A 236 22.59 8.74 -4.06
N ASN A 237 21.31 8.47 -3.79
CA ASN A 237 20.66 7.21 -4.12
C ASN A 237 20.37 7.16 -5.62
N THR A 238 21.41 6.98 -6.43
CA THR A 238 21.33 6.91 -7.88
C THR A 238 21.86 5.59 -8.41
N VAL A 239 21.14 5.04 -9.38
CA VAL A 239 21.50 3.83 -10.11
C VAL A 239 21.26 4.13 -11.60
N PRO A 240 22.30 4.18 -12.44
CA PRO A 240 22.15 4.67 -13.82
C PRO A 240 21.34 3.74 -14.72
N VAL A 241 21.37 2.43 -14.46
CA VAL A 241 20.73 1.40 -15.30
C VAL A 241 20.13 0.29 -14.45
N SER A 242 19.02 -0.28 -14.91
CA SER A 242 18.42 -1.45 -14.30
C SER A 242 19.24 -2.70 -14.67
N VAL A 243 19.58 -3.53 -13.69
CA VAL A 243 20.42 -4.72 -13.88
C VAL A 243 19.98 -5.88 -13.00
N PHE A 244 20.21 -7.08 -13.51
CA PHE A 244 20.22 -8.29 -12.68
C PHE A 244 21.62 -8.58 -12.20
N ASP A 245 21.76 -8.90 -10.92
CA ASP A 245 22.98 -9.49 -10.39
C ASP A 245 23.12 -10.91 -10.97
N PRO A 246 24.24 -11.23 -11.66
CA PRO A 246 24.44 -12.52 -12.31
C PRO A 246 24.66 -13.68 -11.33
N GLU A 247 25.09 -13.41 -10.10
CA GLU A 247 25.35 -14.42 -9.07
C GLU A 247 24.13 -14.66 -8.19
N THR A 248 23.43 -13.57 -7.83
CA THR A 248 22.30 -13.63 -6.91
C THR A 248 20.95 -13.64 -7.61
N GLY A 249 20.84 -13.17 -8.85
CA GLY A 249 19.56 -13.03 -9.57
C GLY A 249 18.66 -11.93 -9.01
N GLU A 250 19.22 -11.05 -8.17
CA GLU A 250 18.52 -9.91 -7.61
C GLU A 250 18.40 -8.79 -8.65
N LEU A 251 17.23 -8.16 -8.69
CA LEU A 251 16.93 -7.06 -9.58
C LEU A 251 17.20 -5.73 -8.88
N THR A 252 18.09 -4.93 -9.45
CA THR A 252 18.27 -3.53 -9.07
C THR A 252 17.72 -2.66 -10.18
N LEU A 253 16.71 -1.84 -9.87
CA LEU A 253 16.14 -0.89 -10.82
C LEU A 253 16.99 0.38 -10.91
N ARG A 254 16.99 1.01 -12.09
CA ARG A 254 17.55 2.35 -12.28
C ARG A 254 16.85 3.31 -11.31
N CYS A 255 17.60 4.30 -10.83
CA CYS A 255 17.12 5.44 -10.07
C CYS A 255 17.94 6.65 -10.53
N LEU A 256 17.36 7.49 -11.38
CA LEU A 256 18.09 8.60 -11.97
C LEU A 256 18.09 9.86 -11.08
N ASP A 257 17.09 9.99 -10.21
CA ASP A 257 17.00 11.06 -9.21
C ASP A 257 16.49 10.46 -7.88
N GLY A 258 17.39 10.33 -6.90
CA GLY A 258 17.08 9.69 -5.61
C GLY A 258 16.13 10.50 -4.71
N LEU A 259 15.75 11.72 -5.10
CA LEU A 259 14.70 12.51 -4.43
C LEU A 259 13.34 12.41 -5.10
N VAL A 260 13.20 11.71 -6.23
CA VAL A 260 11.93 11.57 -6.93
C VAL A 260 11.34 10.19 -6.62
N ASN A 261 10.09 10.16 -6.16
CA ASN A 261 9.37 8.89 -6.00
C ASN A 261 9.30 8.14 -7.34
N ASN A 262 9.18 6.82 -7.30
CA ASN A 262 8.89 6.07 -8.51
C ASN A 262 7.45 6.35 -8.96
N PHE A 263 7.24 6.74 -10.21
CA PHE A 263 5.91 7.00 -10.77
C PHE A 263 5.79 6.39 -12.17
N ASN A 264 4.56 6.31 -12.70
CA ASN A 264 4.34 6.03 -14.11
C ASN A 264 3.89 7.35 -14.78
N GLU A 265 4.53 7.73 -15.89
CA GLU A 265 4.28 9.01 -16.56
C GLU A 265 2.82 9.16 -16.99
N THR A 266 2.27 8.15 -17.68
CA THR A 266 0.91 8.21 -18.19
C THR A 266 -0.12 8.20 -17.07
N MET A 267 0.09 7.39 -16.02
CA MET A 267 -0.76 7.44 -14.83
C MET A 267 -0.74 8.83 -14.20
N LEU A 268 0.45 9.42 -14.01
CA LEU A 268 0.62 10.73 -13.39
C LEU A 268 -0.06 11.82 -14.22
N GLU A 269 0.10 11.84 -15.54
CA GLU A 269 -0.57 12.80 -16.44
C GLU A 269 -2.10 12.72 -16.34
N ALA A 270 -2.65 11.49 -16.24
CA ALA A 270 -4.09 11.25 -16.18
C ALA A 270 -4.68 11.61 -14.81
N ILE A 271 -4.07 11.13 -13.72
CA ILE A 271 -4.62 11.29 -12.36
C ILE A 271 -4.15 12.56 -11.66
N ARG A 272 -3.07 13.19 -12.14
CA ARG A 272 -2.50 14.46 -11.68
C ARG A 272 -2.42 14.55 -10.16
N CYS A 273 -1.82 13.55 -9.53
CA CYS A 273 -1.65 13.54 -8.08
C CYS A 273 -0.35 12.82 -7.68
N ASN A 274 0.06 12.96 -6.43
CA ASN A 274 1.18 12.19 -5.92
C ASN A 274 0.86 10.69 -5.99
N MET A 275 1.83 9.90 -6.43
CA MET A 275 1.72 8.45 -6.54
C MET A 275 3.07 7.78 -6.34
N ASP A 276 3.08 6.52 -5.98
CA ASP A 276 4.29 5.70 -5.92
C ASP A 276 4.01 4.35 -6.58
N ILE A 277 4.89 3.88 -7.47
CA ILE A 277 4.81 2.55 -8.09
C ILE A 277 6.08 1.75 -7.76
N LYS A 278 5.89 0.52 -7.30
CA LYS A 278 7.00 -0.40 -7.02
C LYS A 278 6.71 -1.75 -7.66
N PHE A 279 7.69 -2.26 -8.41
CA PHE A 279 7.65 -3.63 -8.89
C PHE A 279 8.02 -4.60 -7.76
N ILE A 280 7.23 -5.65 -7.61
CA ILE A 280 7.47 -6.71 -6.62
C ILE A 280 8.27 -7.81 -7.32
N GLY A 281 9.58 -7.58 -7.43
CA GLY A 281 10.52 -8.41 -8.18
C GLY A 281 11.10 -9.60 -7.42
N SER A 282 12.35 -9.95 -7.67
CA SER A 282 13.03 -11.07 -7.00
C SER A 282 13.66 -10.68 -5.65
N GLY A 283 14.00 -11.68 -4.84
CA GLY A 283 14.90 -11.52 -3.70
C GLY A 283 14.26 -11.11 -2.35
N PRO A 284 15.10 -10.76 -1.35
CA PRO A 284 14.67 -10.33 -0.01
C PRO A 284 13.80 -9.07 -0.02
N ALA A 285 14.05 -8.14 -0.96
CA ALA A 285 13.28 -6.92 -1.11
C ALA A 285 11.80 -7.20 -1.38
N ALA A 286 11.48 -8.16 -2.26
CA ALA A 286 10.11 -8.57 -2.52
C ALA A 286 9.43 -9.18 -1.29
N LYS A 287 10.13 -10.04 -0.53
CA LYS A 287 9.61 -10.60 0.72
C LYS A 287 9.37 -9.50 1.77
N ALA A 288 10.31 -8.57 1.92
CA ALA A 288 10.19 -7.45 2.85
C ALA A 288 9.01 -6.55 2.47
N ILE A 289 8.86 -6.23 1.18
CA ILE A 289 7.73 -5.48 0.64
C ILE A 289 6.41 -6.22 0.91
N LEU A 290 6.35 -7.55 0.77
CA LEU A 290 5.14 -8.33 1.05
C LEU A 290 4.75 -8.38 2.54
N TYR A 291 5.72 -8.60 3.44
CA TYR A 291 5.47 -8.52 4.88
C TYR A 291 5.05 -7.11 5.28
N TYR A 292 5.77 -6.12 4.78
CA TYR A 292 5.43 -4.72 4.97
C TYR A 292 4.01 -4.44 4.46
N ILE A 293 3.66 -4.80 3.23
CA ILE A 293 2.34 -4.60 2.63
C ILE A 293 1.26 -5.29 3.47
N THR A 294 1.41 -6.57 3.79
CA THR A 294 0.37 -7.32 4.50
C THR A 294 0.12 -6.80 5.92
N ASP A 295 1.14 -6.26 6.60
CA ASP A 295 1.00 -5.63 7.91
C ASP A 295 0.62 -4.15 7.84
N TYR A 296 1.15 -3.41 6.86
CA TYR A 296 1.01 -1.97 6.71
C TYR A 296 -0.32 -1.57 6.11
N ILE A 297 -0.76 -2.23 5.03
CA ILE A 297 -2.07 -2.00 4.39
C ILE A 297 -3.20 -2.18 5.40
N THR A 298 -3.00 -3.06 6.38
CA THR A 298 -4.02 -3.45 7.35
C THR A 298 -3.78 -2.85 8.72
N LYS A 299 -2.93 -1.81 8.81
CA LYS A 299 -2.57 -1.18 10.08
C LYS A 299 -3.82 -0.87 10.89
N THR A 300 -3.96 -1.58 12.00
CA THR A 300 -4.89 -1.21 13.06
C THR A 300 -4.47 0.16 13.59
N GLN A 301 -5.39 1.12 13.52
CA GLN A 301 -5.12 2.53 13.88
C GLN A 301 -4.78 2.75 15.37
N LEU A 302 -4.92 1.74 16.22
CA LEU A 302 -4.74 1.92 17.67
C LEU A 302 -3.26 1.86 18.07
N GLN A 303 -2.69 3.02 18.38
CA GLN A 303 -1.35 3.10 18.97
C GLN A 303 -1.36 2.54 20.41
N ALA A 304 -0.26 1.88 20.81
CA ALA A 304 -0.17 1.19 22.10
C ALA A 304 -0.51 2.09 23.31
N HIS A 305 -0.08 3.36 23.30
CA HIS A 305 -0.39 4.29 24.39
C HIS A 305 -1.90 4.61 24.51
N VAL A 306 -2.63 4.62 23.39
CA VAL A 306 -4.10 4.77 23.38
C VAL A 306 -4.76 3.51 23.95
N ALA A 307 -4.22 2.32 23.61
CA ALA A 307 -4.66 1.06 24.19
C ALA A 307 -4.45 1.04 25.72
N TYR A 308 -3.28 1.49 26.20
CA TYR A 308 -2.98 1.57 27.64
C TYR A 308 -3.90 2.56 28.38
N ALA A 309 -4.12 3.75 27.83
CA ALA A 309 -5.05 4.72 28.43
C ALA A 309 -6.50 4.19 28.47
N ALA A 310 -6.92 3.45 27.44
CA ALA A 310 -8.22 2.78 27.41
C ALA A 310 -8.33 1.65 28.44
N LEU A 311 -7.26 0.87 28.62
CA LEU A 311 -7.14 -0.16 29.66
C LEU A 311 -7.23 0.46 31.07
N GLU A 312 -6.50 1.54 31.33
CA GLU A 312 -6.52 2.26 32.61
C GLU A 312 -7.93 2.77 32.93
N LEU A 313 -8.59 3.41 31.95
CA LEU A 313 -9.96 3.89 32.10
C LEU A 313 -10.95 2.74 32.35
N ALA A 314 -10.78 1.61 31.66
CA ALA A 314 -11.64 0.44 31.81
C ALA A 314 -11.48 -0.22 33.19
N VAL A 315 -10.26 -0.30 33.71
CA VAL A 315 -9.96 -0.76 35.07
C VAL A 315 -10.57 0.19 36.09
N GLY A 316 -10.39 1.50 35.94
CA GLY A 316 -10.99 2.51 36.83
C GLY A 316 -12.53 2.43 36.87
N ARG A 317 -13.17 2.15 35.73
CA ARG A 317 -14.64 1.97 35.62
C ARG A 317 -15.15 0.64 36.18
N LEU A 318 -14.29 -0.30 36.56
CA LEU A 318 -14.66 -1.57 37.19
C LEU A 318 -14.75 -1.50 38.71
N GLY A 319 -14.24 -0.42 39.32
CA GLY A 319 -14.20 -0.25 40.78
C GLY A 319 -13.30 -1.28 41.46
N GLU A 320 -13.29 -1.28 42.79
CA GLU A 320 -12.56 -2.29 43.58
C GLU A 320 -13.19 -3.68 43.41
N TYR A 321 -12.38 -4.72 43.61
CA TYR A 321 -12.85 -6.11 43.55
C TYR A 321 -13.54 -6.48 44.86
N ASP A 322 -14.78 -6.95 44.78
CA ASP A 322 -15.49 -7.50 45.94
C ASP A 322 -15.57 -9.03 45.84
N PRO A 323 -14.81 -9.78 46.67
CA PRO A 323 -14.79 -11.24 46.65
C PRO A 323 -16.15 -11.90 46.92
N ASN A 324 -17.09 -11.17 47.54
CA ASN A 324 -18.41 -11.70 47.91
C ASN A 324 -19.49 -11.41 46.87
N ALA A 325 -19.25 -10.45 45.96
CA ALA A 325 -20.22 -10.00 44.96
C ALA A 325 -19.78 -10.29 43.51
N ASP A 326 -18.49 -10.47 43.26
CA ASP A 326 -17.94 -10.65 41.92
C ASP A 326 -17.55 -12.11 41.62
N ASP A 327 -18.18 -12.70 40.61
CA ASP A 327 -17.64 -13.90 39.96
C ASP A 327 -16.39 -13.52 39.14
N TYR A 328 -15.27 -14.18 39.40
CA TYR A 328 -13.97 -13.91 38.76
C TYR A 328 -14.05 -13.94 37.23
N THR A 329 -14.74 -14.92 36.66
CA THR A 329 -14.89 -15.14 35.22
C THR A 329 -15.74 -14.04 34.59
N VAL A 330 -16.83 -13.68 35.25
CA VAL A 330 -17.74 -12.60 34.81
C VAL A 330 -17.05 -11.24 34.88
N ARG A 331 -16.28 -10.99 35.94
CA ARG A 331 -15.53 -9.75 36.11
C ARG A 331 -14.41 -9.62 35.08
N ALA A 332 -13.67 -10.70 34.82
CA ALA A 332 -12.65 -10.74 33.76
C ALA A 332 -13.25 -10.47 32.37
N ARG A 333 -14.40 -11.08 32.05
CA ARG A 333 -15.11 -10.83 30.78
C ARG A 333 -15.57 -9.37 30.67
N ARG A 334 -16.10 -8.78 31.75
CA ARG A 334 -16.49 -7.36 31.80
C ARG A 334 -15.31 -6.42 31.64
N LEU A 335 -14.14 -6.77 32.20
CA LEU A 335 -12.89 -6.03 31.99
C LEU A 335 -12.49 -6.03 30.53
N LEU A 336 -12.40 -7.20 29.90
CA LEU A 336 -12.07 -7.30 28.49
C LEU A 336 -13.04 -6.52 27.60
N GLN A 337 -14.34 -6.58 27.87
CA GLN A 337 -15.35 -5.81 27.16
C GLN A 337 -15.19 -4.30 27.35
N LYS A 338 -15.00 -3.83 28.59
CA LYS A 338 -14.80 -2.40 28.87
C LYS A 338 -13.51 -1.87 28.24
N CYS A 339 -12.43 -2.65 28.26
CA CYS A 339 -11.18 -2.31 27.57
C CYS A 339 -11.42 -2.22 26.06
N ALA A 340 -12.08 -3.22 25.46
CA ALA A 340 -12.39 -3.21 24.03
C ALA A 340 -13.25 -2.00 23.63
N HIS A 341 -14.31 -1.69 24.38
CA HIS A 341 -15.15 -0.53 24.11
C HIS A 341 -14.42 0.80 24.31
N ALA A 342 -13.58 0.91 25.34
CA ALA A 342 -12.77 2.11 25.57
C ALA A 342 -11.74 2.31 24.45
N MET A 343 -11.12 1.24 23.96
CA MET A 343 -10.18 1.28 22.84
C MET A 343 -10.85 1.74 21.55
N ILE A 344 -12.03 1.18 21.23
CA ILE A 344 -12.81 1.58 20.05
C ILE A 344 -13.28 3.04 20.18
N ALA A 345 -13.77 3.45 21.34
CA ALA A 345 -14.26 4.82 21.55
C ALA A 345 -13.16 5.90 21.50
N LYS A 346 -11.89 5.51 21.61
CA LYS A 346 -10.72 6.39 21.51
C LYS A 346 -10.06 6.36 20.13
N GLN A 347 -10.56 5.56 19.21
CA GLN A 347 -10.07 5.54 17.84
C GLN A 347 -10.63 6.74 17.09
N GLU A 348 -9.75 7.66 16.71
CA GLU A 348 -10.11 8.79 15.85
C GLU A 348 -10.18 8.31 14.39
N LEU A 349 -11.28 8.65 13.72
CA LEU A 349 -11.49 8.40 12.30
C LEU A 349 -11.63 9.74 11.58
N SER A 350 -11.15 9.83 10.34
CA SER A 350 -11.40 11.04 9.55
C SER A 350 -12.88 11.15 9.20
N ALA A 351 -13.37 12.38 9.05
CA ALA A 351 -14.75 12.60 8.64
C ALA A 351 -15.05 11.95 7.28
N GLN A 352 -14.08 11.95 6.37
CA GLN A 352 -14.18 11.32 5.05
C GLN A 352 -14.29 9.80 5.14
N GLN A 353 -13.57 9.13 6.06
CA GLN A 353 -13.72 7.68 6.28
C GLN A 353 -15.10 7.34 6.82
N VAL A 354 -15.59 8.11 7.80
CA VAL A 354 -16.92 7.91 8.37
C VAL A 354 -17.99 8.11 7.30
N VAL A 355 -17.89 9.17 6.49
CA VAL A 355 -18.86 9.43 5.44
C VAL A 355 -18.78 8.40 4.32
N SER A 356 -17.59 7.95 3.94
CA SER A 356 -17.44 6.85 2.96
C SER A 356 -18.25 5.62 3.39
N TYR A 357 -18.13 5.23 4.67
CA TYR A 357 -18.92 4.15 5.24
C TYR A 357 -20.44 4.43 5.20
N LEU A 358 -20.87 5.64 5.59
CA LEU A 358 -22.28 6.04 5.58
C LEU A 358 -22.88 6.09 4.17
N MET A 359 -22.07 6.43 3.16
CA MET A 359 -22.45 6.44 1.75
C MET A 359 -22.43 5.04 1.11
N GLY A 360 -22.03 4.01 1.87
CA GLY A 360 -21.90 2.65 1.35
C GLY A 360 -20.70 2.48 0.42
N TYR A 361 -19.71 3.38 0.49
CA TYR A 361 -18.41 3.15 -0.13
C TYR A 361 -17.61 2.19 0.74
N GLU A 362 -16.97 1.21 0.11
CA GLU A 362 -16.13 0.25 0.81
C GLU A 362 -14.82 0.90 1.27
N ASP A 363 -14.22 0.35 2.32
CA ASP A 363 -12.88 0.74 2.81
C ASP A 363 -11.74 0.15 1.95
N HIS A 364 -12.10 -0.52 0.86
CA HIS A 364 -11.21 -1.10 -0.11
C HIS A 364 -11.89 -1.25 -1.47
N PHE A 365 -11.09 -1.41 -2.52
CA PHE A 365 -11.49 -1.81 -3.86
C PHE A 365 -10.94 -3.19 -4.13
N THR A 366 -11.74 -4.09 -4.68
CA THR A 366 -11.26 -5.42 -5.04
C THR A 366 -11.91 -5.97 -6.30
N SER A 367 -11.12 -6.73 -7.04
CA SER A 367 -11.52 -7.49 -8.23
C SER A 367 -12.32 -8.76 -7.91
N HIS A 368 -12.19 -9.32 -6.70
CA HIS A 368 -12.71 -10.65 -6.37
C HIS A 368 -13.68 -10.62 -5.19
N LYS A 369 -14.56 -11.62 -5.13
CA LYS A 369 -15.44 -11.85 -3.98
C LYS A 369 -14.79 -12.86 -3.04
N PHE A 370 -14.96 -12.62 -1.74
CA PHE A 370 -14.36 -13.47 -0.71
C PHE A 370 -15.44 -14.03 0.21
N SER A 371 -15.23 -15.26 0.68
CA SER A 371 -16.07 -15.89 1.69
C SER A 371 -15.19 -16.39 2.83
N SER A 372 -15.67 -16.26 4.06
CA SER A 372 -14.95 -16.73 5.24
C SER A 372 -15.16 -18.23 5.40
N LEU A 373 -14.07 -19.00 5.44
CA LEU A 373 -14.11 -20.41 5.82
C LEU A 373 -13.72 -20.56 7.29
N TYR A 374 -14.67 -20.99 8.12
CA TYR A 374 -14.42 -21.30 9.54
C TYR A 374 -13.72 -22.67 9.66
N TRP A 375 -12.43 -22.69 9.34
CA TRP A 375 -11.63 -23.92 9.23
C TRP A 375 -11.79 -24.88 10.41
N THR A 376 -11.73 -24.39 11.64
CA THR A 376 -11.85 -25.24 12.84
C THR A 376 -13.23 -25.89 12.96
N GLY A 377 -14.29 -25.14 12.67
CA GLY A 377 -15.66 -25.69 12.65
C GLY A 377 -15.85 -26.70 11.52
N PHE A 378 -15.28 -26.42 10.34
CA PHE A 378 -15.30 -27.32 9.20
C PHE A 378 -14.52 -28.62 9.49
N VAL A 379 -13.29 -28.53 9.99
CA VAL A 379 -12.48 -29.69 10.38
C VAL A 379 -13.18 -30.49 11.48
N LYS A 380 -13.77 -29.83 12.48
CA LYS A 380 -14.55 -30.52 13.51
C LYS A 380 -15.72 -31.28 12.89
N PHE A 381 -16.50 -30.64 12.03
CA PHE A 381 -17.60 -31.30 11.33
C PHE A 381 -17.14 -32.51 10.54
N ILE A 382 -16.04 -32.38 9.77
CA ILE A 382 -15.45 -33.50 9.01
C ILE A 382 -14.95 -34.60 9.96
N ASN A 383 -14.31 -34.28 11.08
CA ASN A 383 -13.84 -35.26 12.04
C ASN A 383 -14.99 -35.96 12.78
N ASP A 384 -16.10 -35.28 13.02
CA ASP A 384 -17.30 -35.85 13.64
C ASP A 384 -18.01 -36.83 12.68
N GLU A 385 -18.06 -36.50 11.38
CA GLU A 385 -18.69 -37.32 10.34
C GLU A 385 -17.78 -38.46 9.82
N ALA A 386 -16.48 -38.20 9.72
CA ALA A 386 -15.47 -39.08 9.13
C ALA A 386 -14.13 -38.97 9.88
N PRO A 387 -14.05 -39.50 11.11
CA PRO A 387 -12.85 -39.38 11.96
C PRO A 387 -11.63 -40.04 11.30
N SER A 388 -10.51 -39.31 11.21
CA SER A 388 -9.24 -39.89 10.74
C SER A 388 -8.74 -40.95 11.73
N PRO A 389 -8.47 -42.19 11.27
CA PRO A 389 -7.91 -43.25 12.11
C PRO A 389 -6.51 -42.93 12.64
N GLU A 390 -5.75 -42.04 11.98
CA GLU A 390 -4.38 -41.69 12.37
C GLU A 390 -4.33 -40.69 13.52
N CYS A 391 -5.32 -39.79 13.60
CA CYS A 391 -5.39 -38.76 14.65
C CYS A 391 -5.93 -39.29 15.98
N TYR A 392 -6.69 -40.39 15.95
CA TYR A 392 -7.33 -40.97 17.13
C TYR A 392 -6.95 -42.45 17.26
N ARG A 393 -5.64 -42.75 17.32
CA ARG A 393 -5.19 -44.08 17.78
C ARG A 393 -5.67 -44.27 19.21
N THR A 394 -6.66 -45.14 19.39
CA THR A 394 -7.10 -45.58 20.71
C THR A 394 -5.89 -46.22 21.39
N SER A 395 -5.50 -45.67 22.53
CA SER A 395 -4.44 -46.22 23.39
C SER A 395 -4.87 -47.58 23.91
N VAL A 396 -4.67 -48.63 23.12
CA VAL A 396 -4.80 -50.01 23.55
C VAL A 396 -3.50 -50.73 23.18
N GLU A 397 -2.82 -51.16 24.24
CA GLU A 397 -1.70 -52.10 24.29
C GLU A 397 -0.31 -51.62 23.84
N LEU A 398 0.42 -51.06 24.80
CA LEU A 398 1.87 -51.25 24.90
C LEU A 398 2.18 -51.75 26.32
N SER A 399 2.20 -53.08 26.50
CA SER A 399 2.87 -53.72 27.62
C SER A 399 4.38 -53.46 27.48
N ALA A 400 4.92 -52.56 28.29
CA ALA A 400 6.34 -52.28 28.33
C ALA A 400 7.13 -53.45 28.96
N PRO A 401 8.27 -53.87 28.37
CA PRO A 401 9.25 -54.66 29.12
C PRO A 401 10.13 -53.71 29.95
N VAL A 402 10.25 -54.06 31.23
CA VAL A 402 11.13 -53.44 32.22
C VAL A 402 12.60 -53.63 31.81
N ILE A 403 13.38 -52.54 31.73
CA ILE A 403 14.84 -52.61 31.80
C ILE A 403 15.34 -51.60 32.84
N GLN A 404 16.13 -52.13 33.76
CA GLN A 404 16.64 -51.53 34.98
C GLN A 404 17.63 -50.38 34.73
N SER A 405 17.55 -49.39 35.61
CA SER A 405 18.52 -48.34 35.87
C SER A 405 19.89 -48.91 36.25
N ASN A 406 20.97 -48.37 35.69
CA ASN A 406 22.23 -48.19 36.41
C ASN A 406 23.04 -46.99 35.88
N GLU A 407 23.32 -46.11 36.83
CA GLU A 407 24.55 -45.34 37.08
C GLU A 407 24.97 -44.13 36.23
N LEU A 408 25.13 -43.04 36.99
CA LEU A 408 25.69 -41.72 36.75
C LEU A 408 27.07 -41.70 36.07
N GLY A 409 27.27 -40.66 35.25
CA GLY A 409 28.59 -40.10 34.91
C GLY A 409 28.44 -38.60 34.65
N SER A 410 29.21 -37.82 35.39
CA SER A 410 29.25 -36.35 35.53
C SER A 410 29.95 -35.60 34.38
N GLU A 411 29.92 -34.26 34.49
CA GLU A 411 30.76 -33.23 33.83
C GLU A 411 30.15 -32.61 32.55
N GLU A 412 30.23 -31.31 32.26
CA GLU A 412 30.55 -30.08 32.98
C GLU A 412 30.06 -28.96 32.03
N GLU A 413 29.38 -27.94 32.56
CA GLU A 413 28.97 -26.74 31.81
C GLU A 413 30.16 -25.76 31.78
N GLN A 414 30.77 -25.53 30.62
CA GLN A 414 31.70 -24.41 30.42
C GLN A 414 31.09 -23.39 29.46
N GLY A 415 30.68 -22.26 30.02
CA GLY A 415 30.52 -21.01 29.29
C GLY A 415 31.87 -20.32 29.07
N LEU A 416 31.89 -19.37 28.12
CA LEU A 416 32.86 -18.28 27.84
C LEU A 416 32.61 -17.90 26.35
N THR A 417 32.64 -16.68 25.83
CA THR A 417 32.59 -15.29 26.32
C THR A 417 32.50 -14.44 25.04
N ASN A 418 31.86 -13.28 25.13
CA ASN A 418 31.96 -12.19 24.15
C ASN A 418 33.36 -11.53 24.18
N SER A 419 33.85 -11.14 23.01
CA SER A 419 34.82 -10.05 22.74
C SER A 419 34.56 -9.60 21.29
N GLU A 420 33.98 -8.43 21.03
CA GLU A 420 34.70 -7.16 20.84
C GLU A 420 35.96 -7.30 19.98
N ASP A 421 35.81 -7.05 18.68
CA ASP A 421 36.53 -6.02 17.91
C ASP A 421 35.71 -5.62 16.66
#